data_AF-A0A352A0E1-F1
#
_entry.id   AF-A0A352A0E1-F1
#
_cell.length_a   1.000
_cell.length_b   1.000
_cell.length_c   1.000
_cell.angle_alpha   90.00
_cell.angle_beta   90.00
_cell.angle_gamma   90.00
#
_symmetry.space_group_name_H-M   'P 1'
#
loop_
_entity.id
_entity.type
_entity.pdbx_description
1 polymer ?
#
loop_
_entity_poly.entity_id
_entity_poly.type
_entity_poly.pdbx_seq_one_letter_code
_entity_poly.pdbx_strand_id
1 'polypeptide(L)'
;MSILSEIQSRKKSRRTIVFGIIFGIVAMMIVLYVWFFTSENKEDISYKTHIISTGSITETLSGDGKMLYRGYYNLSFPMAGKIAIVHKKDGEKVEKNEAMVSLDDTYLRLNLEKAEIALQSARANLIAKEASAPSMEEIRITEEQLEQVALALENTKRQTNSDTLSAKKSLETALVSFHSAENDLNATKNDTKTNLQNTLNSVVIAEKEFQNAENDLRRVLSDGSGSLRDLREKGLIAIDALISMLVKDLDDLDNLLGVTDANRNKNDSFETYLGAKDSRTKSRAENALRTAKSAFDVFMIDWSGVRTNPPYTETVSRMDSIYSVSVLVSNSLTETLATLRDSISSSSFPQTSIDTSIALFDSELSVLNSQNSLFITARQAIVTKETSLDTDEKTHRDIINVLSSRLDLAKGELERVRSSTNLLISTSQAKLNLAKKQVESSELQYATIVKQGKDAISTASKQVDIARATLDAKKKRMSSEELAP
;
A
#
# COMPACT_ATOMS: atom_id res chain seq x y z
N MET A 1 30.33 91.73 -20.52
CA MET A 1 28.94 91.49 -20.07
C MET A 1 28.36 90.37 -20.90
N SER A 2 27.82 89.37 -20.21
CA SER A 2 26.78 88.43 -20.64
C SER A 2 27.01 87.47 -21.82
N ILE A 3 26.49 86.26 -21.59
CA ILE A 3 26.10 85.18 -22.51
C ILE A 3 27.21 84.25 -23.03
N LEU A 4 27.37 83.11 -22.34
CA LEU A 4 27.61 81.81 -22.96
C LEU A 4 26.82 80.74 -22.19
N SER A 5 25.58 80.53 -22.62
CA SER A 5 24.74 79.40 -22.23
C SER A 5 24.87 78.30 -23.29
N GLU A 6 25.71 77.31 -23.05
CA GLU A 6 25.55 75.98 -23.62
C GLU A 6 26.47 75.00 -22.87
N ILE A 7 26.10 73.73 -22.80
CA ILE A 7 26.72 72.63 -22.03
C ILE A 7 26.06 72.39 -20.66
N GLN A 8 24.81 71.93 -20.73
CA GLN A 8 24.31 70.93 -19.78
C GLN A 8 24.59 69.50 -20.32
N SER A 9 24.71 68.59 -19.36
CA SER A 9 24.86 67.13 -19.47
C SER A 9 26.30 66.61 -19.61
N ARG A 10 26.83 66.10 -18.49
CA ARG A 10 27.63 64.86 -18.35
C ARG A 10 28.32 64.79 -16.98
N LYS A 11 27.56 64.52 -15.91
CA LYS A 11 28.17 64.02 -14.65
C LYS A 11 27.23 63.29 -13.69
N LYS A 12 26.17 62.65 -14.18
CA LYS A 12 25.21 61.89 -13.34
C LYS A 12 24.76 60.55 -13.95
N SER A 13 25.66 59.82 -14.63
CA SER A 13 25.34 58.48 -15.15
C SER A 13 26.32 57.37 -14.76
N ARG A 14 27.39 57.65 -13.99
CA ARG A 14 28.33 56.59 -13.56
C ARG A 14 27.89 55.82 -12.31
N ARG A 15 27.01 56.36 -11.46
CA ARG A 15 26.51 55.64 -10.26
C ARG A 15 25.36 54.69 -10.59
N THR A 16 24.45 55.06 -11.48
CA THR A 16 23.33 54.21 -11.91
C THR A 16 23.79 53.02 -12.77
N ILE A 17 24.86 53.18 -13.56
CA ILE A 17 25.47 52.06 -14.31
C ILE A 17 26.17 51.07 -13.37
N VAL A 18 26.84 51.55 -12.30
CA VAL A 18 27.50 50.67 -11.31
C VAL A 18 26.47 49.93 -10.44
N PHE A 19 25.38 50.57 -10.02
CA PHE A 19 24.28 49.87 -9.33
C PHE A 19 23.55 48.88 -10.25
N GLY A 20 23.42 49.18 -11.55
CA GLY A 20 22.89 48.24 -12.53
C GLY A 20 23.78 47.01 -12.74
N ILE A 21 25.10 47.17 -12.73
CA ILE A 21 26.05 46.06 -12.84
C ILE A 21 26.07 45.22 -11.56
N ILE A 22 26.00 45.84 -10.37
CA ILE A 22 25.93 45.10 -9.09
C ILE A 22 24.59 44.36 -8.97
N PHE A 23 23.47 44.98 -9.36
CA PHE A 23 22.16 44.31 -9.39
C PHE A 23 22.14 43.19 -10.45
N GLY A 24 22.79 43.37 -11.60
CA GLY A 24 22.97 42.33 -12.60
C GLY A 24 23.82 41.15 -12.10
N ILE A 25 24.89 41.42 -11.35
CA ILE A 25 25.75 40.38 -10.76
C ILE A 25 25.02 39.67 -9.61
N VAL A 26 24.26 40.37 -8.78
CA VAL A 26 23.46 39.76 -7.70
C VAL A 26 22.30 38.96 -8.27
N ALA A 27 21.61 39.46 -9.29
CA ALA A 27 20.58 38.71 -10.00
C ALA A 27 21.17 37.48 -10.71
N MET A 28 22.34 37.59 -11.32
CA MET A 28 23.05 36.48 -11.95
C MET A 28 23.55 35.46 -10.92
N MET A 29 23.98 35.89 -9.74
CA MET A 29 24.33 35.02 -8.62
C MET A 29 23.10 34.32 -8.02
N ILE A 30 21.93 35.00 -7.97
CA ILE A 30 20.66 34.40 -7.53
C ILE A 30 20.17 33.39 -8.58
N VAL A 31 20.29 33.70 -9.88
CA VAL A 31 19.93 32.77 -10.96
C VAL A 31 20.88 31.56 -10.98
N LEU A 32 22.19 31.75 -10.78
CA LEU A 32 23.16 30.66 -10.65
C LEU A 32 22.96 29.86 -9.36
N TYR A 33 22.59 30.51 -8.25
CA TYR A 33 22.28 29.85 -6.97
C TYR A 33 21.01 29.01 -7.10
N VAL A 34 19.95 29.55 -7.69
CA VAL A 34 18.72 28.80 -8.00
C VAL A 34 19.04 27.66 -8.98
N TRP A 35 19.80 27.89 -10.05
CA TRP A 35 20.15 26.85 -11.03
C TRP A 35 21.04 25.73 -10.46
N PHE A 36 21.93 26.05 -9.51
CA PHE A 36 22.81 25.08 -8.84
C PHE A 36 22.09 24.33 -7.70
N PHE A 37 21.06 24.91 -7.06
CA PHE A 37 20.23 24.25 -6.05
C PHE A 37 18.93 23.62 -6.59
N THR A 38 18.52 23.92 -7.83
CA THR A 38 17.41 23.23 -8.53
C THR A 38 17.87 22.21 -9.56
N SER A 39 19.18 22.14 -9.85
CA SER A 39 19.78 20.93 -10.45
C SER A 39 19.98 19.87 -9.37
N GLU A 40 18.87 19.37 -8.82
CA GLU A 40 18.84 17.97 -8.44
C GLU A 40 19.13 17.20 -9.73
N ASN A 41 20.27 16.52 -9.76
CA ASN A 41 20.44 15.33 -10.58
C ASN A 41 19.37 14.34 -10.14
N LYS A 42 18.14 14.54 -10.63
CA LYS A 42 17.24 13.44 -10.88
C LYS A 42 17.96 12.64 -11.95
N GLU A 43 18.77 11.67 -11.50
CA GLU A 43 18.90 10.46 -12.28
C GLU A 43 17.46 10.09 -12.63
N ASP A 44 17.10 10.35 -13.87
CA ASP A 44 15.89 9.81 -14.44
C ASP A 44 16.19 8.32 -14.53
N ILE A 45 15.99 7.63 -13.40
CA ILE A 45 15.97 6.19 -13.34
C ILE A 45 14.78 5.86 -14.24
N SER A 46 15.08 5.66 -15.52
CA SER A 46 14.13 5.19 -16.51
C SER A 46 13.77 3.78 -16.10
N TYR A 47 12.85 3.67 -15.15
CA TYR A 47 12.09 2.47 -14.96
C TYR A 47 11.35 2.28 -16.28
N LYS A 48 11.73 1.26 -17.04
CA LYS A 48 10.84 0.62 -18.00
C LYS A 48 9.64 0.14 -17.21
N THR A 49 8.70 1.04 -16.95
CA THR A 49 7.40 0.72 -16.37
C THR A 49 6.62 0.06 -17.49
N HIS A 50 6.46 -1.24 -17.37
CA HIS A 50 5.45 -1.94 -18.13
C HIS A 50 4.12 -1.64 -17.44
N ILE A 51 3.15 -1.11 -18.17
CA ILE A 51 1.79 -0.94 -17.67
C ILE A 51 1.31 -2.34 -17.27
N ILE A 52 1.10 -2.58 -15.97
CA ILE A 52 0.60 -3.86 -15.48
C ILE A 52 -0.89 -3.90 -15.80
N SER A 53 -1.20 -4.52 -16.94
CA SER A 53 -2.54 -4.94 -17.28
C SER A 53 -2.89 -6.18 -16.45
N THR A 54 -3.95 -6.13 -15.65
CA THR A 54 -4.56 -7.32 -15.06
C THR A 54 -5.24 -8.12 -16.17
N GLY A 55 -4.51 -9.07 -16.74
CA GLY A 55 -5.05 -10.14 -17.57
C GLY A 55 -5.19 -11.42 -16.73
N SER A 56 -6.32 -12.11 -16.83
CA SER A 56 -6.42 -13.47 -16.30
C SER A 56 -5.47 -14.39 -17.07
N ILE A 57 -4.50 -14.99 -16.38
CA ILE A 57 -3.76 -16.11 -16.95
C ILE A 57 -4.67 -17.33 -16.83
N THR A 58 -5.35 -17.64 -17.92
CA THR A 58 -6.10 -18.88 -18.03
C THR A 58 -5.16 -19.94 -18.57
N GLU A 59 -4.56 -20.73 -17.68
CA GLU A 59 -3.92 -21.96 -18.10
C GLU A 59 -5.03 -22.92 -18.53
N THR A 60 -5.27 -22.97 -19.83
CA THR A 60 -6.29 -23.84 -20.40
C THR A 60 -5.66 -25.22 -20.55
N LEU A 61 -5.87 -26.08 -19.56
CA LEU A 61 -5.62 -27.50 -19.75
C LEU A 61 -6.72 -28.05 -20.66
N SER A 62 -6.45 -28.04 -21.96
CA SER A 62 -7.25 -28.74 -22.95
C SER A 62 -7.10 -30.24 -22.71
N GLY A 63 -8.01 -30.81 -21.94
CA GLY A 63 -8.25 -32.24 -21.89
C GLY A 63 -9.46 -32.54 -22.74
N ASP A 64 -9.30 -33.38 -23.77
CA ASP A 64 -10.41 -33.90 -24.56
C ASP A 64 -11.27 -34.82 -23.68
N GLY A 65 -12.29 -34.26 -23.04
CA GLY A 65 -13.28 -35.02 -22.30
C GLY A 65 -14.36 -35.54 -23.25
N LYS A 66 -14.23 -36.77 -23.74
CA LYS A 66 -15.37 -37.46 -24.37
C LYS A 66 -16.41 -37.74 -23.29
N MET A 67 -17.65 -37.27 -23.48
CA MET A 67 -18.80 -37.80 -22.74
C MET A 67 -18.93 -39.28 -23.07
N LEU A 68 -18.52 -40.13 -22.12
CA LEU A 68 -18.69 -41.56 -22.23
C LEU A 68 -19.97 -41.94 -21.48
N TYR A 69 -20.90 -42.56 -22.20
CA TYR A 69 -22.01 -43.28 -21.58
C TYR A 69 -21.45 -44.21 -20.48
N ARG A 70 -22.16 -44.40 -19.35
CA ARG A 70 -21.78 -45.39 -18.31
C ARG A 70 -21.46 -46.77 -18.91
N GLY A 71 -22.09 -47.06 -20.04
CA GLY A 71 -21.61 -47.98 -21.09
C GLY A 71 -22.42 -47.73 -22.36
N TYR A 72 -21.76 -47.63 -23.51
CA TYR A 72 -22.41 -47.69 -24.82
C TYR A 72 -22.07 -49.06 -25.40
N TYR A 73 -23.07 -49.93 -25.50
CA TYR A 73 -22.90 -51.27 -26.05
C TYR A 73 -23.44 -51.26 -27.47
N ASN A 74 -22.53 -51.16 -28.43
CA ASN A 74 -22.89 -51.42 -29.82
C ASN A 74 -23.13 -52.93 -29.91
N LEU A 75 -24.40 -53.34 -29.92
CA LEU A 75 -24.78 -54.73 -30.10
C LEU A 75 -24.53 -55.09 -31.55
N SER A 76 -23.30 -55.46 -31.85
CA SER A 76 -22.97 -56.16 -33.07
C SER A 76 -23.23 -57.63 -32.88
N PHE A 77 -23.68 -58.28 -33.94
CA PHE A 77 -23.60 -59.72 -33.95
C PHE A 77 -22.12 -60.12 -33.93
N PRO A 78 -21.70 -61.06 -33.07
CA PRO A 78 -20.31 -61.54 -33.01
C PRO A 78 -19.87 -62.26 -34.29
N MET A 79 -20.78 -62.43 -35.25
CA MET A 79 -20.63 -63.11 -36.52
C MET A 79 -21.57 -62.49 -37.55
N ALA A 80 -21.14 -62.45 -38.81
CA ALA A 80 -21.99 -61.99 -39.91
C ALA A 80 -23.06 -63.06 -40.21
N GLY A 81 -24.31 -62.65 -40.32
CA GLY A 81 -25.44 -63.56 -40.56
C GLY A 81 -26.70 -62.80 -40.96
N LYS A 82 -27.67 -63.51 -41.54
CA LYS A 82 -28.99 -62.94 -41.82
C LYS A 82 -29.80 -62.90 -40.53
N ILE A 83 -30.56 -61.82 -40.31
CA ILE A 83 -31.49 -61.75 -39.18
C ILE A 83 -32.68 -62.66 -39.48
N ALA A 84 -32.96 -63.61 -38.60
CA ALA A 84 -34.11 -64.50 -38.71
C ALA A 84 -35.36 -63.87 -38.07
N ILE A 85 -35.23 -63.34 -36.85
CA ILE A 85 -36.35 -62.79 -36.07
C ILE A 85 -35.86 -61.60 -35.23
N VAL A 86 -36.61 -60.49 -35.23
CA VAL A 86 -36.41 -59.35 -34.32
C VAL A 86 -37.47 -59.41 -33.23
N HIS A 87 -37.06 -59.51 -31.97
CA HIS A 87 -37.94 -59.74 -30.81
C HIS A 87 -38.34 -58.47 -30.06
N LYS A 88 -37.71 -57.33 -30.36
CA LYS A 88 -37.90 -56.04 -29.67
C LYS A 88 -38.05 -54.86 -30.63
N LYS A 89 -38.77 -53.82 -30.20
CA LYS A 89 -38.96 -52.58 -30.96
C LYS A 89 -38.04 -51.46 -30.45
N ASP A 90 -37.71 -50.52 -31.32
CA ASP A 90 -36.83 -49.39 -30.98
C ASP A 90 -37.39 -48.56 -29.80
N GLY A 91 -36.55 -48.34 -28.78
CA GLY A 91 -36.88 -47.58 -27.58
C GLY A 91 -37.42 -48.40 -26.39
N GLU A 92 -37.62 -49.71 -26.55
CA GLU A 92 -38.04 -50.60 -25.46
C GLU A 92 -36.87 -50.87 -24.47
N LYS A 93 -37.17 -50.86 -23.16
CA LYS A 93 -36.17 -51.21 -22.13
C LYS A 93 -35.88 -52.70 -22.18
N VAL A 94 -34.61 -53.07 -22.07
CA VAL A 94 -34.16 -54.47 -22.08
C VAL A 94 -33.40 -54.82 -20.82
N GLU A 95 -33.59 -56.05 -20.35
CA GLU A 95 -32.88 -56.60 -19.21
C GLU A 95 -31.66 -57.42 -19.63
N LYS A 96 -30.74 -57.65 -18.69
CA LYS A 96 -29.52 -58.42 -18.95
C LYS A 96 -29.88 -59.86 -19.35
N ASN A 97 -29.36 -60.30 -20.50
CA ASN A 97 -29.56 -61.63 -21.12
C ASN A 97 -30.89 -61.86 -21.85
N GLU A 98 -31.68 -60.79 -22.08
CA GLU A 98 -32.88 -60.90 -22.90
C GLU A 98 -32.54 -60.92 -24.40
N ALA A 99 -33.11 -61.85 -25.15
CA ALA A 99 -32.84 -61.99 -26.58
C ALA A 99 -33.56 -60.90 -27.38
N MET A 100 -32.81 -60.00 -28.01
CA MET A 100 -33.37 -58.91 -28.81
C MET A 100 -33.55 -59.27 -30.29
N VAL A 101 -32.64 -60.06 -30.84
CA VAL A 101 -32.64 -60.50 -32.25
C VAL A 101 -32.03 -61.90 -32.34
N SER A 102 -32.62 -62.77 -33.16
CA SER A 102 -32.08 -64.08 -33.50
C SER A 102 -31.56 -64.08 -34.94
N LEU A 103 -30.35 -64.59 -35.14
CA LEU A 103 -29.78 -64.79 -36.47
C LEU A 103 -30.23 -66.13 -37.05
N ASP A 104 -30.23 -66.23 -38.38
CA ASP A 104 -30.30 -67.50 -39.09
C ASP A 104 -29.04 -68.31 -38.76
N ASP A 105 -29.23 -69.34 -37.93
CA ASP A 105 -28.16 -70.16 -37.38
C ASP A 105 -27.82 -71.35 -38.26
N THR A 106 -28.39 -71.47 -39.47
CA THR A 106 -28.20 -72.63 -40.34
C THR A 106 -26.72 -72.92 -40.62
N TYR A 107 -25.91 -71.88 -40.91
CA TYR A 107 -24.46 -72.03 -41.12
C TYR A 107 -23.70 -72.33 -39.82
N LEU A 108 -24.18 -71.85 -38.68
CA LEU A 108 -23.58 -72.13 -37.37
C LEU A 108 -23.88 -73.54 -36.91
N ARG A 109 -25.10 -74.03 -37.15
CA ARG A 109 -25.48 -75.42 -36.95
C ARG A 109 -24.66 -76.34 -37.85
N LEU A 110 -24.43 -75.95 -39.10
CA LEU A 110 -23.56 -76.70 -40.00
C LEU A 110 -22.08 -76.67 -39.55
N ASN A 111 -21.59 -75.54 -39.01
CA ASN A 111 -20.25 -75.47 -38.45
C ASN A 111 -20.12 -76.20 -37.12
N LEU A 112 -21.18 -76.21 -36.31
CA LEU A 112 -21.28 -77.01 -35.09
C LEU A 112 -21.25 -78.49 -35.48
N GLU A 113 -22.03 -78.90 -36.47
CA GLU A 113 -22.00 -80.26 -37.03
C GLU A 113 -20.63 -80.61 -37.61
N LYS A 114 -19.96 -79.69 -38.33
CA LYS A 114 -18.58 -79.88 -38.79
C LYS A 114 -17.58 -79.96 -37.63
N ALA A 115 -17.76 -79.18 -36.58
CA ALA A 115 -16.91 -79.21 -35.39
C ALA A 115 -17.17 -80.49 -34.56
N GLU A 116 -18.40 -80.98 -34.53
CA GLU A 116 -18.80 -82.26 -33.95
C GLU A 116 -18.25 -83.43 -34.77
N ILE A 117 -18.28 -83.36 -36.10
CA ILE A 117 -17.63 -84.31 -37.00
C ILE A 117 -16.11 -84.24 -36.86
N ALA A 118 -15.52 -83.05 -36.71
CA ALA A 118 -14.09 -82.88 -36.46
C ALA A 118 -13.71 -83.39 -35.07
N LEU A 119 -14.58 -83.22 -34.06
CA LEU A 119 -14.43 -83.81 -32.73
C LEU A 119 -14.56 -85.34 -32.81
N GLN A 120 -15.48 -85.86 -33.62
CA GLN A 120 -15.67 -87.28 -33.83
C GLN A 120 -14.50 -87.89 -34.61
N SER A 121 -13.94 -87.17 -35.59
CA SER A 121 -12.73 -87.53 -36.32
C SER A 121 -11.49 -87.42 -35.44
N ALA A 122 -11.40 -86.40 -34.58
CA ALA A 122 -10.33 -86.27 -33.59
C ALA A 122 -10.43 -87.37 -32.53
N ARG A 123 -11.65 -87.76 -32.11
CA ARG A 123 -11.91 -88.93 -31.26
C ARG A 123 -11.57 -90.23 -31.99
N ALA A 124 -11.88 -90.36 -33.28
CA ALA A 124 -11.51 -91.53 -34.07
C ALA A 124 -9.99 -91.62 -34.30
N ASN A 125 -9.32 -90.49 -34.51
CA ASN A 125 -7.86 -90.40 -34.59
C ASN A 125 -7.20 -90.63 -33.23
N LEU A 126 -7.84 -90.21 -32.13
CA LEU A 126 -7.44 -90.54 -30.77
C LEU A 126 -7.55 -92.05 -30.54
N ILE A 127 -8.67 -92.67 -30.91
CA ILE A 127 -8.90 -94.13 -30.88
C ILE A 127 -7.88 -94.87 -31.77
N ALA A 128 -7.57 -94.34 -32.95
CA ALA A 128 -6.58 -94.92 -33.87
C ALA A 128 -5.14 -94.79 -33.36
N LYS A 129 -4.81 -93.68 -32.67
CA LYS A 129 -3.54 -93.53 -31.94
C LYS A 129 -3.51 -94.29 -30.61
N GLU A 130 -4.67 -94.60 -30.04
CA GLU A 130 -4.85 -95.43 -28.84
C GLU A 130 -4.66 -96.92 -29.12
N ALA A 131 -4.70 -97.36 -30.38
CA ALA A 131 -4.52 -98.74 -30.81
C ALA A 131 -3.04 -99.17 -30.93
N SER A 132 -2.09 -98.39 -30.39
CA SER A 132 -0.66 -98.72 -30.39
C SER A 132 -0.03 -98.34 -29.04
N ALA A 133 0.70 -99.27 -28.41
CA ALA A 133 1.46 -99.01 -27.19
C ALA A 133 2.43 -97.83 -27.39
N PRO A 134 2.40 -96.81 -26.51
CA PRO A 134 3.47 -95.83 -26.47
C PRO A 134 4.79 -96.50 -26.06
N SER A 135 5.90 -96.12 -26.67
CA SER A 135 7.22 -96.64 -26.29
C SER A 135 7.67 -96.07 -24.93
N MET A 136 8.57 -96.80 -24.23
CA MET A 136 9.16 -96.32 -22.97
C MET A 136 9.84 -94.94 -23.13
N GLU A 137 10.43 -94.65 -24.29
CA GLU A 137 11.04 -93.35 -24.60
C GLU A 137 10.00 -92.22 -24.68
N GLU A 138 8.81 -92.48 -25.21
CA GLU A 138 7.73 -91.49 -25.29
C GLU A 138 7.13 -91.15 -23.92
N ILE A 139 7.09 -92.12 -23.00
CA ILE A 139 6.69 -91.88 -21.61
C ILE A 139 7.75 -91.02 -20.92
N ARG A 140 9.04 -91.37 -21.06
CA ARG A 140 10.18 -90.61 -20.51
C ARG A 140 10.19 -89.15 -20.98
N ILE A 141 10.00 -88.91 -22.28
CA ILE A 141 9.87 -87.55 -22.85
C ILE A 141 8.67 -86.80 -22.24
N THR A 142 7.55 -87.48 -21.99
CA THR A 142 6.36 -86.85 -21.39
C THR A 142 6.55 -86.55 -19.90
N GLU A 143 7.31 -87.39 -19.18
CA GLU A 143 7.72 -87.13 -17.78
C GLU A 143 8.63 -85.90 -17.70
N GLU A 144 9.64 -85.82 -18.57
CA GLU A 144 10.51 -84.64 -18.69
C GLU A 144 9.71 -83.39 -19.04
N GLN A 145 8.74 -83.49 -19.97
CA GLN A 145 7.84 -82.38 -20.31
C GLN A 145 6.98 -81.93 -19.11
N LEU A 146 6.44 -82.87 -18.32
CA LEU A 146 5.69 -82.55 -17.10
C LEU A 146 6.58 -81.84 -16.07
N GLU A 147 7.82 -82.30 -15.88
CA GLU A 147 8.79 -81.67 -14.99
C GLU A 147 9.13 -80.25 -15.46
N GLN A 148 9.37 -80.04 -16.75
CA GLN A 148 9.60 -78.71 -17.33
C GLN A 148 8.41 -77.76 -17.13
N VAL A 149 7.17 -78.23 -17.32
CA VAL A 149 5.97 -77.43 -17.11
C VAL A 149 5.74 -77.14 -15.61
N ALA A 150 6.07 -78.08 -14.72
CA ALA A 150 6.03 -77.87 -13.27
C ALA A 150 7.07 -76.84 -12.80
N LEU A 151 8.30 -76.89 -13.33
CA LEU A 151 9.33 -75.88 -13.11
C LEU A 151 8.90 -74.50 -13.64
N ALA A 152 8.26 -74.45 -14.81
CA ALA A 152 7.70 -73.21 -15.36
C ALA A 152 6.60 -72.61 -14.48
N LEU A 153 5.72 -73.42 -13.89
CA LEU A 153 4.74 -72.97 -12.89
C LEU A 153 5.43 -72.37 -11.65
N GLU A 154 6.44 -73.05 -11.10
CA GLU A 154 7.17 -72.55 -9.93
C GLU A 154 7.91 -71.24 -10.23
N ASN A 155 8.51 -71.12 -11.41
CA ASN A 155 9.10 -69.87 -11.90
C ASN A 155 8.05 -68.76 -12.00
N THR A 156 6.86 -69.08 -12.54
CA THR A 156 5.75 -68.12 -12.66
C THR A 156 5.27 -67.62 -11.29
N LYS A 157 5.16 -68.52 -10.30
CA LYS A 157 4.82 -68.16 -8.91
C LYS A 157 5.88 -67.25 -8.28
N ARG A 158 7.17 -67.59 -8.41
CA ARG A 158 8.27 -66.79 -7.89
C ARG A 158 8.31 -65.40 -8.51
N GLN A 159 8.18 -65.32 -9.84
CA GLN A 159 8.14 -64.06 -10.57
C GLN A 159 6.93 -63.21 -10.14
N THR A 160 5.73 -63.81 -10.09
CA THR A 160 4.51 -63.13 -9.63
C THR A 160 4.66 -62.57 -8.22
N ASN A 161 5.26 -63.33 -7.30
CA ASN A 161 5.46 -62.88 -5.93
C ASN A 161 6.45 -61.70 -5.88
N SER A 162 7.53 -61.77 -6.65
CA SER A 162 8.50 -60.67 -6.80
C SER A 162 7.84 -59.41 -7.36
N ASP A 163 7.05 -59.53 -8.42
CA ASP A 163 6.36 -58.40 -9.07
C ASP A 163 5.28 -57.80 -8.16
N THR A 164 4.57 -58.63 -7.40
CA THR A 164 3.58 -58.16 -6.42
C THR A 164 4.25 -57.41 -5.27
N LEU A 165 5.39 -57.91 -4.78
CA LEU A 165 6.13 -57.27 -3.70
C LEU A 165 6.73 -55.93 -4.15
N SER A 166 7.28 -55.85 -5.36
CA SER A 166 7.80 -54.60 -5.91
C SER A 166 6.68 -53.56 -6.09
N ALA A 167 5.54 -53.96 -6.65
CA ALA A 167 4.38 -53.10 -6.81
C ALA A 167 3.81 -52.62 -5.46
N LYS A 168 3.77 -53.50 -4.45
CA LYS A 168 3.37 -53.13 -3.08
C LYS A 168 4.31 -52.08 -2.49
N LYS A 169 5.63 -52.26 -2.63
CA LYS A 169 6.63 -51.30 -2.16
C LYS A 169 6.50 -49.94 -2.86
N SER A 170 6.20 -49.95 -4.16
CA SER A 170 5.92 -48.72 -4.92
C SER A 170 4.69 -47.99 -4.40
N LEU A 171 3.61 -48.72 -4.08
CA LEU A 171 2.42 -48.15 -3.45
C LEU A 171 2.72 -47.57 -2.06
N GLU A 172 3.42 -48.30 -1.20
CA GLU A 172 3.84 -47.81 0.11
C GLU A 172 4.67 -46.51 0.01
N THR A 173 5.59 -46.45 -0.96
CA THR A 173 6.40 -45.25 -1.23
C THR A 173 5.53 -44.06 -1.67
N ALA A 174 4.53 -44.32 -2.51
CA ALA A 174 3.59 -43.29 -2.96
C ALA A 174 2.73 -42.76 -1.78
N LEU A 175 2.25 -43.63 -0.89
CA LEU A 175 1.50 -43.26 0.31
C LEU A 175 2.33 -42.42 1.28
N VAL A 176 3.59 -42.80 1.52
CA VAL A 176 4.52 -42.01 2.33
C VAL A 176 4.73 -40.62 1.72
N SER A 177 4.90 -40.54 0.40
CA SER A 177 5.04 -39.27 -0.32
C SER A 177 3.78 -38.39 -0.22
N PHE A 178 2.59 -39.00 -0.26
CA PHE A 178 1.32 -38.30 -0.07
C PHE A 178 1.20 -37.71 1.33
N HIS A 179 1.47 -38.49 2.38
CA HIS A 179 1.44 -38.01 3.76
C HIS A 179 2.50 -36.93 4.02
N SER A 180 3.68 -37.05 3.42
CA SER A 180 4.70 -35.99 3.49
C SER A 180 4.18 -34.69 2.87
N ALA A 181 3.59 -34.75 1.68
CA ALA A 181 3.02 -33.57 1.02
C ALA A 181 1.86 -32.94 1.80
N GLU A 182 1.06 -33.75 2.51
CA GLU A 182 -0.01 -33.28 3.39
C GLU A 182 0.54 -32.53 4.61
N ASN A 183 1.57 -33.10 5.25
CA ASN A 183 2.26 -32.45 6.37
C ASN A 183 2.93 -31.15 5.93
N ASP A 184 3.58 -31.13 4.78
CA ASP A 184 4.22 -29.93 4.21
C ASP A 184 3.20 -28.82 3.93
N LEU A 185 2.02 -29.16 3.41
CA LEU A 185 0.93 -28.20 3.19
C LEU A 185 0.45 -27.61 4.52
N ASN A 186 0.26 -28.44 5.54
CA ASN A 186 -0.18 -27.98 6.86
C ASN A 186 0.87 -27.10 7.54
N ALA A 187 2.16 -27.46 7.46
CA ALA A 187 3.27 -26.64 7.93
C ALA A 187 3.29 -25.28 7.19
N THR A 188 3.21 -25.30 5.85
CA THR A 188 3.16 -24.08 5.02
C THR A 188 2.00 -23.16 5.44
N LYS A 189 0.80 -23.71 5.70
CA LYS A 189 -0.36 -22.93 6.15
C LYS A 189 -0.12 -22.27 7.52
N ASN A 190 0.48 -22.99 8.45
CA ASN A 190 0.76 -22.46 9.79
C ASN A 190 1.85 -21.38 9.77
N ASP A 191 2.92 -21.60 9.01
CA ASP A 191 4.02 -20.65 8.88
C ASP A 191 3.56 -19.36 8.21
N THR A 192 2.84 -19.48 7.09
CA THR A 192 2.31 -18.32 6.36
C THR A 192 1.26 -17.57 7.18
N LYS A 193 0.41 -18.26 7.94
CA LYS A 193 -0.53 -17.61 8.88
C LYS A 193 0.20 -16.77 9.93
N THR A 194 1.27 -17.31 10.51
CA THR A 194 2.09 -16.60 11.50
C THR A 194 2.75 -15.38 10.89
N ASN A 195 3.35 -15.52 9.71
CA ASN A 195 3.96 -14.40 8.99
C ASN A 195 2.93 -13.32 8.66
N LEU A 196 1.76 -13.69 8.15
CA LEU A 196 0.69 -12.75 7.85
C LEU A 196 0.23 -11.98 9.10
N GLN A 197 0.11 -12.68 10.23
CA GLN A 197 -0.27 -12.07 11.51
C GLN A 197 0.80 -11.09 12.02
N ASN A 198 2.08 -11.45 11.91
CA ASN A 198 3.18 -10.56 12.29
C ASN A 198 3.19 -9.28 11.42
N THR A 199 3.02 -9.42 10.10
CA THR A 199 2.94 -8.26 9.20
C THR A 199 1.70 -7.42 9.45
N LEU A 200 0.55 -8.03 9.75
CA LEU A 200 -0.67 -7.31 10.12
C LEU A 200 -0.46 -6.48 11.40
N ASN A 201 0.22 -7.04 12.41
CA ASN A 201 0.56 -6.29 13.62
C ASN A 201 1.44 -5.07 13.31
N SER A 202 2.41 -5.20 12.40
CA SER A 202 3.23 -4.06 11.96
C SER A 202 2.40 -2.96 11.29
N VAL A 203 1.40 -3.31 10.48
CA VAL A 203 0.46 -2.33 9.89
C VAL A 203 -0.34 -1.61 10.98
N VAL A 204 -0.90 -2.36 11.93
CA VAL A 204 -1.67 -1.79 13.05
C VAL A 204 -0.84 -0.81 13.87
N ILE A 205 0.44 -1.13 14.13
CA ILE A 205 1.36 -0.23 14.85
C ILE A 205 1.58 1.05 14.04
N ALA A 206 1.91 0.94 12.75
CA ALA A 206 2.14 2.10 11.89
C ALA A 206 0.88 3.00 11.77
N GLU A 207 -0.31 2.38 11.70
CA GLU A 207 -1.58 3.11 11.65
C GLU A 207 -1.86 3.87 12.95
N LYS A 208 -1.58 3.24 14.10
CA LYS A 208 -1.72 3.90 15.40
C LYS A 208 -0.74 5.06 15.57
N GLU A 209 0.51 4.90 15.14
CA GLU A 209 1.51 5.99 15.17
C GLU A 209 1.06 7.16 14.29
N PHE A 210 0.57 6.89 13.08
CA PHE A 210 0.03 7.92 12.18
C PHE A 210 -1.16 8.66 12.81
N GLN A 211 -2.14 7.94 13.34
CA GLN A 211 -3.31 8.53 14.00
C GLN A 211 -2.93 9.38 15.23
N ASN A 212 -1.97 8.92 16.03
CA ASN A 212 -1.48 9.69 17.17
C ASN A 212 -0.86 11.01 16.72
N ALA A 213 -0.06 11.00 15.65
CA ALA A 213 0.54 12.22 15.11
C ALA A 213 -0.51 13.21 14.56
N GLU A 214 -1.57 12.72 13.92
CA GLU A 214 -2.70 13.58 13.50
C GLU A 214 -3.42 14.21 14.70
N ASN A 215 -3.63 13.43 15.76
CA ASN A 215 -4.25 13.93 16.99
C ASN A 215 -3.37 14.96 17.71
N ASP A 216 -2.06 14.74 17.75
CA ASP A 216 -1.10 15.69 18.32
C ASP A 216 -1.09 17.01 17.54
N LEU A 217 -1.08 16.96 16.20
CA LEU A 217 -1.20 18.18 15.38
C LEU A 217 -2.49 18.94 15.71
N ARG A 218 -3.64 18.25 15.76
CA ARG A 218 -4.93 18.87 16.09
C ARG A 218 -4.90 19.55 17.46
N ARG A 219 -4.32 18.89 18.47
CA ARG A 219 -4.18 19.44 19.83
C ARG A 219 -3.29 20.68 19.84
N VAL A 220 -2.11 20.60 19.25
CA VAL A 220 -1.15 21.72 19.19
C VAL A 220 -1.74 22.93 18.48
N LEU A 221 -2.45 22.73 17.37
CA LEU A 221 -3.13 23.82 16.66
C LEU A 221 -4.29 24.41 17.47
N SER A 222 -5.08 23.58 18.15
CA SER A 222 -6.17 24.05 19.01
C SER A 222 -5.65 24.88 20.18
N ASP A 223 -4.70 24.34 20.95
CA ASP A 223 -4.13 25.01 22.12
C ASP A 223 -3.34 26.27 21.73
N GLY A 224 -2.59 26.17 20.62
CA GLY A 224 -1.80 27.25 20.05
C GLY A 224 -2.65 28.40 19.53
N SER A 225 -3.72 28.11 18.80
CA SER A 225 -4.65 29.13 18.29
C SER A 225 -5.44 29.81 19.41
N GLY A 226 -5.85 29.07 20.45
CA GLY A 226 -6.46 29.65 21.65
C GLY A 226 -5.51 30.62 22.35
N SER A 227 -4.28 30.20 22.61
CA SER A 227 -3.25 31.05 23.23
C SER A 227 -2.93 32.30 22.40
N LEU A 228 -2.89 32.16 21.07
CA LEU A 228 -2.65 33.29 20.16
C LEU A 228 -3.81 34.30 20.19
N ARG A 229 -5.06 33.82 20.25
CA ARG A 229 -6.22 34.68 20.40
C ARG A 229 -6.13 35.49 21.70
N ASP A 230 -5.83 34.85 22.83
CA ASP A 230 -5.71 35.53 24.12
C ASP A 230 -4.60 36.60 24.12
N LEU A 231 -3.48 36.35 23.44
CA LEU A 231 -2.42 37.35 23.26
C LEU A 231 -2.88 38.53 22.39
N ARG A 232 -3.63 38.26 21.32
CA ARG A 232 -4.17 39.31 20.45
C ARG A 232 -5.23 40.16 21.17
N GLU A 233 -6.06 39.56 22.01
CA GLU A 233 -6.97 40.30 22.90
C GLU A 233 -6.21 41.23 23.85
N LYS A 234 -5.13 40.75 24.47
CA LYS A 234 -4.22 41.60 25.27
C LYS A 234 -3.59 42.72 24.45
N GLY A 235 -3.24 42.46 23.19
CA GLY A 235 -2.75 43.46 22.24
C GLY A 235 -3.77 44.57 21.98
N LEU A 236 -5.04 44.23 21.79
CA LEU A 236 -6.13 45.21 21.63
C LEU A 236 -6.31 46.07 22.90
N ILE A 237 -6.26 45.45 24.09
CA ILE A 237 -6.30 46.18 25.37
C ILE A 237 -5.11 47.14 25.49
N ALA A 238 -3.91 46.73 25.05
CA ALA A 238 -2.73 47.58 25.05
C ALA A 238 -2.87 48.77 24.09
N ILE A 239 -3.55 48.58 22.95
CA ILE A 239 -3.89 49.67 22.02
C ILE A 239 -4.83 50.66 22.71
N ASP A 240 -5.93 50.21 23.32
CA ASP A 240 -6.88 51.08 24.02
C ASP A 240 -6.23 51.90 25.16
N ALA A 241 -5.32 51.26 25.92
CA ALA A 241 -4.56 51.93 26.97
C ALA A 241 -3.64 53.02 26.40
N LEU A 242 -2.94 52.73 25.31
CA LEU A 242 -2.05 53.70 24.64
C LEU A 242 -2.86 54.85 24.04
N ILE A 243 -3.98 54.58 23.36
CA ILE A 243 -4.89 55.61 22.85
C ILE A 243 -5.31 56.57 23.97
N SER A 244 -5.77 56.03 25.11
CA SER A 244 -6.24 56.84 26.23
C SER A 244 -5.16 57.79 26.76
N MET A 245 -3.90 57.34 26.77
CA MET A 245 -2.74 58.16 27.13
C MET A 245 -2.45 59.23 26.07
N LEU A 246 -2.40 58.86 24.79
CA LEU A 246 -2.12 59.81 23.71
C LEU A 246 -3.19 60.89 23.59
N VAL A 247 -4.47 60.56 23.82
CA VAL A 247 -5.56 61.56 23.86
C VAL A 247 -5.27 62.61 24.93
N LYS A 248 -4.90 62.18 26.14
CA LYS A 248 -4.58 63.09 27.25
C LYS A 248 -3.36 63.95 26.92
N ASP A 249 -2.25 63.32 26.55
CA ASP A 249 -0.99 64.03 26.26
C ASP A 249 -1.17 65.06 25.12
N LEU A 250 -1.90 64.70 24.07
CA LEU A 250 -2.20 65.61 22.94
C LEU A 250 -3.15 66.76 23.30
N ASP A 251 -3.99 66.60 24.31
CA ASP A 251 -4.84 67.67 24.84
C ASP A 251 -4.03 68.62 25.73
N ASP A 252 -3.24 68.09 26.66
CA ASP A 252 -2.40 68.88 27.55
C ASP A 252 -1.34 69.70 26.80
N LEU A 253 -0.70 69.10 25.78
CA LEU A 253 0.21 69.79 24.87
C LEU A 253 -0.46 70.96 24.15
N ASP A 254 -1.69 70.77 23.67
CA ASP A 254 -2.42 71.76 22.90
C ASP A 254 -3.03 72.86 23.79
N ASN A 255 -3.39 72.54 25.03
CA ASN A 255 -3.79 73.51 26.05
C ASN A 255 -2.64 74.49 26.37
N LEU A 256 -1.37 74.05 26.34
CA LEU A 256 -0.21 74.92 26.50
C LEU A 256 0.15 75.69 25.21
N LEU A 257 0.19 74.99 24.07
CA LEU A 257 0.72 75.55 22.81
C LEU A 257 -0.31 76.31 21.97
N GLY A 258 -1.62 76.09 22.18
CA GLY A 258 -2.69 76.77 21.43
C GLY A 258 -2.67 76.48 19.92
N VAL A 259 -2.36 75.26 19.50
CA VAL A 259 -2.09 74.93 18.09
C VAL A 259 -3.37 74.68 17.30
N THR A 260 -4.36 74.03 17.92
CA THR A 260 -5.66 73.76 17.29
C THR A 260 -6.60 74.95 17.39
N ASP A 261 -7.62 74.99 16.53
CA ASP A 261 -8.65 76.04 16.57
C ASP A 261 -9.43 76.03 17.90
N ALA A 262 -9.57 74.86 18.54
CA ALA A 262 -10.29 74.72 19.82
C ALA A 262 -9.54 75.37 20.98
N ASN A 263 -8.21 75.35 20.95
CA ASN A 263 -7.35 75.82 22.05
C ASN A 263 -6.51 77.06 21.69
N ARG A 264 -6.71 77.66 20.50
CA ARG A 264 -5.89 78.76 19.99
C ARG A 264 -5.76 79.95 20.95
N ASN A 265 -6.82 80.25 21.69
CA ASN A 265 -6.89 81.36 22.63
C ASN A 265 -6.43 81.00 24.06
N LYS A 266 -6.08 79.75 24.33
CA LYS A 266 -5.70 79.28 25.68
C LYS A 266 -4.37 79.85 26.16
N ASN A 267 -3.48 80.19 25.23
CA ASN A 267 -2.16 80.71 25.55
C ASN A 267 -1.97 82.21 25.26
N ASP A 268 -2.98 82.91 24.71
CA ASP A 268 -2.89 84.34 24.33
C ASP A 268 -2.27 85.22 25.43
N SER A 269 -2.59 84.97 26.70
CA SER A 269 -2.09 85.78 27.81
C SER A 269 -0.60 85.62 28.07
N PHE A 270 0.01 84.49 27.68
CA PHE A 270 1.41 84.16 27.96
C PHE A 270 2.25 83.83 26.74
N GLU A 271 1.66 83.79 25.55
CA GLU A 271 2.26 83.30 24.31
C GLU A 271 3.61 83.97 23.97
N THR A 272 3.72 85.28 24.19
CA THR A 272 4.95 86.06 23.91
C THR A 272 6.13 85.66 24.81
N TYR A 273 5.85 85.06 25.96
CA TYR A 273 6.86 84.64 26.94
C TYR A 273 7.29 83.17 26.76
N LEU A 274 6.47 82.38 26.07
CA LEU A 274 6.70 80.96 25.78
C LEU A 274 7.76 80.78 24.69
N GLY A 275 8.91 80.20 25.04
CA GLY A 275 10.07 80.04 24.13
C GLY A 275 10.79 81.35 23.80
N ALA A 276 10.63 82.41 24.59
CA ALA A 276 11.18 83.74 24.31
C ALA A 276 12.71 83.80 24.20
N LYS A 277 13.46 82.86 24.80
CA LYS A 277 14.93 82.76 24.68
C LYS A 277 15.38 82.21 23.32
N ASP A 278 14.58 81.34 22.71
CA ASP A 278 14.80 80.82 21.35
C ASP A 278 13.46 80.50 20.67
N SER A 279 12.94 81.44 19.88
CA SER A 279 11.67 81.28 19.16
C SER A 279 11.57 80.02 18.27
N ARG A 280 12.70 79.41 17.89
CA ARG A 280 12.72 78.18 17.08
C ARG A 280 12.23 76.95 17.85
N THR A 281 12.35 76.92 19.18
CA THR A 281 11.80 75.80 19.98
C THR A 281 10.29 75.77 19.90
N LYS A 282 9.64 76.93 20.05
CA LYS A 282 8.19 77.07 19.91
C LYS A 282 7.69 76.58 18.55
N SER A 283 8.29 77.04 17.44
CA SER A 283 7.88 76.58 16.10
C SER A 283 8.11 75.07 15.89
N ARG A 284 9.14 74.47 16.49
CA ARG A 284 9.36 73.02 16.43
C ARG A 284 8.30 72.26 17.23
N ALA A 285 7.96 72.72 18.42
CA ALA A 285 6.92 72.13 19.27
C ALA A 285 5.55 72.18 18.58
N GLU A 286 5.18 73.33 18.01
CA GLU A 286 3.92 73.49 17.27
C GLU A 286 3.85 72.54 16.06
N ASN A 287 4.93 72.44 15.27
CA ASN A 287 4.98 71.55 14.12
C ASN A 287 4.96 70.07 14.52
N ALA A 288 5.65 69.71 15.60
CA ALA A 288 5.63 68.36 16.16
C ALA A 288 4.21 67.98 16.61
N LEU A 289 3.50 68.89 17.30
CA LEU A 289 2.13 68.68 17.73
C LEU A 289 1.16 68.54 16.54
N ARG A 290 1.28 69.40 15.51
CA ARG A 290 0.46 69.27 14.29
C ARG A 290 0.65 67.91 13.61
N THR A 291 1.90 67.46 13.52
CA THR A 291 2.24 66.16 12.92
C THR A 291 1.66 65.01 13.75
N ALA A 292 1.82 65.06 15.07
CA ALA A 292 1.32 64.04 15.98
C ALA A 292 -0.22 63.96 15.97
N LYS A 293 -0.92 65.10 16.08
CA LYS A 293 -2.40 65.14 16.01
C LYS A 293 -2.91 64.63 14.67
N SER A 294 -2.33 65.07 13.55
CA SER A 294 -2.75 64.58 12.24
C SER A 294 -2.58 63.07 12.09
N ALA A 295 -1.48 62.49 12.58
CA ALA A 295 -1.25 61.05 12.54
C ALA A 295 -2.22 60.30 13.47
N PHE A 296 -2.50 60.87 14.65
CA PHE A 296 -3.46 60.31 15.61
C PHE A 296 -4.88 60.30 15.05
N ASP A 297 -5.32 61.38 14.39
CA ASP A 297 -6.64 61.46 13.76
C ASP A 297 -6.80 60.42 12.65
N VAL A 298 -5.78 60.24 11.81
CA VAL A 298 -5.76 59.19 10.77
C VAL A 298 -5.87 57.80 11.39
N PHE A 299 -5.12 57.53 12.47
CA PHE A 299 -5.22 56.26 13.19
C PHE A 299 -6.62 56.05 13.79
N MET A 300 -7.22 57.07 14.41
CA MET A 300 -8.53 56.98 15.06
C MET A 300 -9.67 56.73 14.07
N ILE A 301 -9.56 57.25 12.84
CA ILE A 301 -10.49 56.92 11.75
C ILE A 301 -10.46 55.41 11.47
N ASP A 302 -9.27 54.83 11.28
CA ASP A 302 -9.10 53.38 11.07
C ASP A 302 -9.57 52.56 12.29
N TRP A 303 -9.23 52.99 13.50
CA TRP A 303 -9.58 52.30 14.75
C TRP A 303 -11.09 52.24 15.00
N SER A 304 -11.81 53.33 14.68
CA SER A 304 -13.25 53.44 14.95
C SER A 304 -14.10 52.39 14.20
N GLY A 305 -13.66 51.95 13.02
CA GLY A 305 -14.35 50.91 12.25
C GLY A 305 -14.23 49.50 12.85
N VAL A 306 -13.22 49.26 13.69
CA VAL A 306 -12.76 47.92 14.10
C VAL A 306 -13.32 47.46 15.43
N ARG A 307 -13.71 48.41 16.27
CA ARG A 307 -14.30 48.16 17.60
C ARG A 307 -15.62 47.37 17.55
N THR A 308 -16.25 47.26 16.38
CA THR A 308 -17.51 46.52 16.18
C THR A 308 -17.29 45.06 15.75
N ASN A 309 -16.14 44.73 15.15
CA ASN A 309 -15.75 43.36 14.79
C ASN A 309 -14.23 43.28 14.50
N PRO A 310 -13.37 43.09 15.51
CA PRO A 310 -11.93 43.19 15.32
C PRO A 310 -11.38 41.99 14.53
N PRO A 311 -10.77 42.20 13.35
CA PRO A 311 -10.04 41.14 12.67
C PRO A 311 -8.74 40.87 13.44
N TYR A 312 -8.74 39.81 14.26
CA TYR A 312 -7.59 39.39 15.07
C TYR A 312 -6.29 39.21 14.26
N THR A 313 -6.38 38.97 12.96
CA THR A 313 -5.23 38.85 12.05
C THR A 313 -4.51 40.17 11.78
N GLU A 314 -5.15 41.32 12.02
CA GLU A 314 -4.57 42.65 11.79
C GLU A 314 -4.01 43.28 13.07
N THR A 315 -4.11 42.61 14.22
CA THR A 315 -3.74 43.18 15.53
C THR A 315 -2.31 43.73 15.52
N VAL A 316 -1.33 42.98 15.00
CA VAL A 316 0.08 43.44 14.97
C VAL A 316 0.26 44.69 14.11
N SER A 317 -0.37 44.75 12.94
CA SER A 317 -0.32 45.92 12.05
C SER A 317 -0.92 47.18 12.70
N ARG A 318 -1.99 47.00 13.47
CA ARG A 318 -2.62 48.07 14.24
C ARG A 318 -1.73 48.53 15.39
N MET A 319 -1.08 47.57 16.06
CA MET A 319 -0.09 47.88 17.09
C MET A 319 1.07 48.71 16.52
N ASP A 320 1.60 48.34 15.37
CA ASP A 320 2.67 49.09 14.70
C ASP A 320 2.24 50.53 14.34
N SER A 321 0.98 50.69 13.94
CA SER A 321 0.43 51.99 13.57
C SER A 321 0.30 52.93 14.77
N ILE A 322 -0.33 52.50 15.88
CA ILE A 322 -0.46 53.35 17.08
C ILE A 322 0.88 53.62 17.76
N TYR A 323 1.82 52.67 17.72
CA TYR A 323 3.18 52.89 18.22
C TYR A 323 3.91 53.97 17.42
N SER A 324 3.71 54.01 16.10
CA SER A 324 4.28 55.09 15.27
C SER A 324 3.72 56.46 15.66
N VAL A 325 2.43 56.53 16.03
CA VAL A 325 1.82 57.76 16.56
C VAL A 325 2.38 58.12 17.93
N SER A 326 2.57 57.15 18.84
CA SER A 326 3.11 57.42 20.17
C SER A 326 4.52 58.00 20.12
N VAL A 327 5.36 57.56 19.16
CA VAL A 327 6.68 58.14 18.91
C VAL A 327 6.60 59.62 18.49
N LEU A 328 5.60 59.99 17.68
CA LEU A 328 5.36 61.39 17.30
C LEU A 328 4.92 62.24 18.52
N VAL A 329 4.10 61.68 19.40
CA VAL A 329 3.69 62.33 20.65
C VAL A 329 4.89 62.50 21.60
N SER A 330 5.74 61.48 21.76
CA SER A 330 7.00 61.59 22.53
C SER A 330 7.91 62.71 22.00
N ASN A 331 8.00 62.86 20.67
CA ASN A 331 8.73 63.98 20.06
C ASN A 331 8.08 65.34 20.37
N SER A 332 6.75 65.42 20.33
CA SER A 332 6.01 66.64 20.68
C SER A 332 6.21 67.05 22.15
N LEU A 333 6.18 66.10 23.08
CA LEU A 333 6.50 66.31 24.49
C LEU A 333 7.93 66.85 24.66
N THR A 334 8.88 66.25 23.94
CA THR A 334 10.31 66.64 24.00
C THR A 334 10.54 68.08 23.50
N GLU A 335 9.96 68.45 22.35
CA GLU A 335 10.08 69.80 21.80
C GLU A 335 9.34 70.85 22.65
N THR A 336 8.24 70.47 23.30
CA THR A 336 7.51 71.33 24.24
C THR A 336 8.30 71.59 25.52
N LEU A 337 8.95 70.56 26.07
CA LEU A 337 9.88 70.71 27.20
C LEU A 337 11.04 71.64 26.85
N ALA A 338 11.59 71.57 25.64
CA ALA A 338 12.61 72.50 25.18
C ALA A 338 12.07 73.95 25.14
N THR A 339 10.84 74.13 24.63
CA THR A 339 10.17 75.44 24.59
C THR A 339 9.95 76.03 25.98
N LEU A 340 9.51 75.21 26.94
CA LEU A 340 9.32 75.63 28.34
C LEU A 340 10.64 76.05 29.00
N ARG A 341 11.74 75.31 28.76
CA ARG A 341 13.08 75.65 29.26
C ARG A 341 13.61 76.97 28.66
N ASP A 342 13.21 77.26 27.42
CA ASP A 342 13.50 78.51 26.71
C ASP A 342 12.49 79.64 26.98
N SER A 343 11.57 79.47 27.93
CA SER A 343 10.61 80.50 28.30
C SER A 343 11.17 81.49 29.34
N ILE A 344 10.54 82.66 29.42
CA ILE A 344 10.83 83.71 30.42
C ILE A 344 9.58 83.92 31.28
N SER A 345 9.74 84.21 32.56
CA SER A 345 8.62 84.45 33.47
C SER A 345 8.01 85.85 33.30
N SER A 346 6.71 85.97 33.55
CA SER A 346 5.95 87.23 33.54
C SER A 346 4.79 87.19 34.54
N SER A 347 4.02 88.29 34.64
CA SER A 347 2.81 88.31 35.48
C SER A 347 1.71 87.37 34.97
N SER A 348 1.62 87.18 33.66
CA SER A 348 0.67 86.25 33.03
C SER A 348 1.24 84.85 32.80
N PHE A 349 2.55 84.66 33.01
CA PHE A 349 3.23 83.36 32.98
C PHE A 349 4.27 83.24 34.10
N PRO A 350 3.82 83.06 35.36
CA PRO A 350 4.74 82.96 36.49
C PRO A 350 5.70 81.77 36.37
N GLN A 351 6.88 81.87 36.97
CA GLN A 351 7.88 80.78 36.99
C GLN A 351 7.29 79.47 37.54
N THR A 352 6.41 79.57 38.53
CA THR A 352 5.71 78.39 39.09
C THR A 352 4.84 77.67 38.06
N SER A 353 4.23 78.39 37.12
CA SER A 353 3.43 77.80 36.03
C SER A 353 4.32 77.12 34.99
N ILE A 354 5.49 77.71 34.68
CA ILE A 354 6.52 77.09 33.83
C ILE A 354 7.00 75.78 34.47
N ASP A 355 7.40 75.84 35.75
CA ASP A 355 7.93 74.68 36.47
C ASP A 355 6.89 73.56 36.62
N THR A 356 5.62 73.91 36.86
CA THR A 356 4.51 72.95 36.92
C THR A 356 4.30 72.27 35.56
N SER A 357 4.37 73.03 34.46
CA SER A 357 4.24 72.48 33.10
C SER A 357 5.41 71.58 32.74
N ILE A 358 6.64 71.96 33.11
CA ILE A 358 7.83 71.11 32.92
C ILE A 358 7.66 69.79 33.68
N ALA A 359 7.28 69.85 34.95
CA ALA A 359 7.07 68.65 35.76
C ALA A 359 5.97 67.73 35.19
N LEU A 360 4.89 68.31 34.68
CA LEU A 360 3.81 67.57 34.01
C LEU A 360 4.34 66.82 32.77
N PHE A 361 4.95 67.54 31.82
CA PHE A 361 5.38 66.93 30.56
C PHE A 361 6.59 65.99 30.71
N ASP A 362 7.49 66.24 31.67
CA ASP A 362 8.56 65.30 32.02
C ASP A 362 7.95 63.99 32.56
N SER A 363 6.90 64.08 33.39
CA SER A 363 6.16 62.92 33.90
C SER A 363 5.44 62.17 32.77
N GLU A 364 4.72 62.87 31.90
CA GLU A 364 4.01 62.26 30.76
C GLU A 364 4.96 61.57 29.80
N LEU A 365 6.08 62.22 29.45
CA LEU A 365 7.11 61.62 28.59
C LEU A 365 7.70 60.36 29.24
N SER A 366 7.94 60.37 30.55
CA SER A 366 8.43 59.20 31.28
C SER A 366 7.42 58.05 31.25
N VAL A 367 6.15 58.33 31.55
CA VAL A 367 5.06 57.35 31.55
C VAL A 367 4.84 56.79 30.14
N LEU A 368 4.82 57.63 29.11
CA LEU A 368 4.67 57.22 27.71
C LEU A 368 5.82 56.32 27.25
N ASN A 369 7.06 56.66 27.61
CA ASN A 369 8.22 55.80 27.30
C ASN A 369 8.13 54.44 27.99
N SER A 370 7.68 54.41 29.25
CA SER A 370 7.43 53.16 29.97
C SER A 370 6.35 52.32 29.29
N GLN A 371 5.22 52.94 28.92
CA GLN A 371 4.12 52.28 28.23
C GLN A 371 4.53 51.76 26.84
N ASN A 372 5.31 52.52 26.08
CA ASN A 372 5.86 52.11 24.78
C ASN A 372 6.71 50.83 24.90
N SER A 373 7.51 50.70 25.97
CA SER A 373 8.29 49.49 26.23
C SER A 373 7.40 48.26 26.51
N LEU A 374 6.37 48.42 27.34
CA LEU A 374 5.37 47.37 27.61
C LEU A 374 4.61 46.98 26.33
N PHE A 375 4.29 47.97 25.50
CA PHE A 375 3.58 47.79 24.24
C PHE A 375 4.38 46.96 23.23
N ILE A 376 5.68 47.26 23.06
CA ILE A 376 6.60 46.46 22.24
C ILE A 376 6.67 45.02 22.75
N THR A 377 6.73 44.84 24.07
CA THR A 377 6.77 43.50 24.69
C THR A 377 5.51 42.69 24.37
N ALA A 378 4.33 43.32 24.48
CA ALA A 378 3.06 42.68 24.13
C ALA A 378 3.00 42.30 22.64
N ARG A 379 3.45 43.19 21.75
CA ARG A 379 3.56 42.94 20.31
C ARG A 379 4.47 41.74 20.03
N GLN A 380 5.66 41.72 20.63
CA GLN A 380 6.65 40.66 20.42
C GLN A 380 6.11 39.30 20.89
N ALA A 381 5.33 39.26 21.98
CA ALA A 381 4.70 38.03 22.43
C ALA A 381 3.75 37.43 21.38
N ILE A 382 2.96 38.27 20.69
CA ILE A 382 2.08 37.83 19.60
C ILE A 382 2.91 37.26 18.44
N VAL A 383 3.88 38.03 17.93
CA VAL A 383 4.71 37.63 16.79
C VAL A 383 5.48 36.34 17.08
N THR A 384 6.07 36.21 18.26
CA THR A 384 6.77 34.98 18.67
C THR A 384 5.82 33.79 18.71
N LYS A 385 4.58 33.96 19.18
CA LYS A 385 3.60 32.89 19.22
C LYS A 385 3.11 32.50 17.81
N GLU A 386 2.93 33.46 16.91
CA GLU A 386 2.58 33.21 15.51
C GLU A 386 3.66 32.36 14.82
N THR A 387 4.92 32.79 14.92
CA THR A 387 6.06 32.06 14.33
C THR A 387 6.22 30.66 14.95
N SER A 388 6.05 30.55 16.28
CA SER A 388 6.08 29.25 16.96
C SER A 388 4.98 28.32 16.45
N LEU A 389 3.76 28.82 16.26
CA LEU A 389 2.64 28.01 15.80
C LEU A 389 2.82 27.53 14.36
N ASP A 390 3.33 28.39 13.47
CA ASP A 390 3.67 28.02 12.09
C ASP A 390 4.78 26.96 12.05
N THR A 391 5.80 27.11 12.89
CA THR A 391 6.90 26.14 13.03
C THR A 391 6.39 24.79 13.56
N ASP A 392 5.53 24.82 14.57
CA ASP A 392 4.92 23.63 15.16
C ASP A 392 4.05 22.91 14.13
N GLU A 393 3.20 23.64 13.39
CA GLU A 393 2.36 23.09 12.33
C GLU A 393 3.21 22.37 11.29
N LYS A 394 4.24 23.04 10.76
CA LYS A 394 5.14 22.47 9.75
C LYS A 394 5.82 21.20 10.27
N THR A 395 6.37 21.25 11.48
CA THR A 395 7.08 20.11 12.09
C THR A 395 6.16 18.89 12.23
N HIS A 396 4.93 19.09 12.72
CA HIS A 396 3.97 18.00 12.86
C HIS A 396 3.49 17.47 11.50
N ARG A 397 3.31 18.34 10.49
CA ARG A 397 3.01 17.90 9.12
C ARG A 397 4.13 17.06 8.52
N ASP A 398 5.39 17.43 8.73
CA ASP A 398 6.54 16.65 8.28
C ASP A 398 6.57 15.26 8.95
N ILE A 399 6.28 15.19 10.26
CA ILE A 399 6.14 13.92 10.99
C ILE A 399 5.02 13.06 10.40
N ILE A 400 3.85 13.65 10.15
CA ILE A 400 2.68 12.97 9.55
C ILE A 400 3.05 12.42 8.16
N ASN A 401 3.76 13.18 7.33
CA ASN A 401 4.20 12.73 6.00
C ASN A 401 5.14 11.52 6.09
N VAL A 402 6.09 11.52 7.04
CA VAL A 402 6.98 10.39 7.28
C VAL A 402 6.21 9.16 7.76
N LEU A 403 5.27 9.33 8.69
CA LEU A 403 4.46 8.24 9.22
C LEU A 403 3.48 7.69 8.17
N SER A 404 2.91 8.55 7.33
CA SER A 404 2.10 8.13 6.18
C SER A 404 2.90 7.23 5.24
N SER A 405 4.12 7.64 4.89
CA SER A 405 5.00 6.82 4.04
C SER A 405 5.34 5.47 4.70
N ARG A 406 5.57 5.44 6.02
CA ARG A 406 5.79 4.18 6.76
C ARG A 406 4.56 3.28 6.75
N LEU A 407 3.37 3.85 6.91
CA LEU A 407 2.11 3.10 6.83
C LEU A 407 1.91 2.50 5.44
N ASP A 408 2.20 3.27 4.39
CA ASP A 408 2.11 2.78 3.00
C ASP A 408 3.11 1.66 2.73
N LEU A 409 4.34 1.77 3.21
CA LEU A 409 5.33 0.69 3.12
C LEU A 409 4.89 -0.57 3.87
N ALA A 410 4.33 -0.43 5.07
CA ALA A 410 3.81 -1.56 5.85
C ALA A 410 2.63 -2.26 5.14
N LYS A 411 1.71 -1.47 4.54
CA LYS A 411 0.60 -2.00 3.73
C LYS A 411 1.11 -2.69 2.46
N GLY A 412 2.11 -2.11 1.79
CA GLY A 412 2.75 -2.73 0.63
C GLY A 412 3.39 -4.08 0.97
N GLU A 413 4.08 -4.16 2.11
CA GLU A 413 4.65 -5.41 2.61
C GLU A 413 3.57 -6.45 2.94
N LEU A 414 2.44 -6.04 3.52
CA LEU A 414 1.30 -6.93 3.76
C LEU A 414 0.77 -7.55 2.46
N GLU A 415 0.62 -6.76 1.40
CA GLU A 415 0.18 -7.28 0.09
C GLU A 415 1.21 -8.21 -0.55
N ARG A 416 2.50 -7.91 -0.39
CA ARG A 416 3.59 -8.79 -0.83
C ARG A 416 3.55 -10.14 -0.10
N VAL A 417 3.39 -10.13 1.22
CA VAL A 417 3.28 -11.34 2.06
C VAL A 417 2.02 -12.12 1.74
N ARG A 418 0.89 -11.45 1.49
CA ARG A 418 -0.37 -12.10 1.07
C ARG A 418 -0.20 -12.82 -0.27
N SER A 419 0.42 -12.15 -1.25
CA SER A 419 0.68 -12.73 -2.57
C SER A 419 1.62 -13.94 -2.47
N SER A 420 2.69 -13.82 -1.68
CA SER A 420 3.63 -14.92 -1.40
C SER A 420 2.94 -16.10 -0.70
N THR A 421 2.08 -15.82 0.28
CA THR A 421 1.28 -16.83 1.00
C THR A 421 0.40 -17.63 0.04
N ASN A 422 -0.33 -16.93 -0.84
CA ASN A 422 -1.18 -17.58 -1.84
C ASN A 422 -0.37 -18.47 -2.78
N LEU A 423 0.79 -18.00 -3.25
CA LEU A 423 1.68 -18.77 -4.13
C LEU A 423 2.21 -20.03 -3.43
N LEU A 424 2.68 -19.91 -2.19
CA LEU A 424 3.21 -21.03 -1.41
C LEU A 424 2.14 -22.09 -1.13
N ILE A 425 0.95 -21.68 -0.69
CA ILE A 425 -0.17 -22.60 -0.44
C ILE A 425 -0.58 -23.29 -1.74
N SER A 426 -0.71 -22.55 -2.85
CA SER A 426 -1.07 -23.11 -4.16
C SER A 426 -0.02 -24.14 -4.63
N THR A 427 1.26 -23.83 -4.45
CA THR A 427 2.35 -24.74 -4.83
C THR A 427 2.35 -26.01 -3.97
N SER A 428 2.19 -25.90 -2.65
CA SER A 428 2.09 -27.06 -1.75
C SER A 428 0.83 -27.89 -2.05
N GLN A 429 -0.30 -27.25 -2.40
CA GLN A 429 -1.51 -27.96 -2.82
C GLN A 429 -1.31 -28.72 -4.14
N ALA A 430 -0.59 -28.13 -5.11
CA ALA A 430 -0.26 -28.81 -6.36
C ALA A 430 0.61 -30.05 -6.13
N LYS A 431 1.59 -29.97 -5.21
CA LYS A 431 2.41 -31.12 -4.80
C LYS A 431 1.57 -32.23 -4.17
N LEU A 432 0.63 -31.89 -3.28
CA LEU A 432 -0.29 -32.85 -2.68
C LEU A 432 -1.16 -33.54 -3.73
N ASN A 433 -1.70 -32.77 -4.69
CA ASN A 433 -2.51 -33.32 -5.78
C ASN A 433 -1.71 -34.27 -6.67
N LEU A 434 -0.44 -33.94 -6.96
CA LEU A 434 0.46 -34.82 -7.71
C LEU A 434 0.74 -36.11 -6.95
N ALA A 435 1.05 -36.02 -5.65
CA ALA A 435 1.28 -37.19 -4.81
C ALA A 435 0.03 -38.09 -4.72
N LYS A 436 -1.17 -37.49 -4.65
CA LYS A 436 -2.44 -38.22 -4.71
C LYS A 436 -2.62 -38.98 -6.03
N LYS A 437 -2.37 -38.33 -7.17
CA LYS A 437 -2.40 -39.00 -8.48
C LYS A 437 -1.40 -40.15 -8.58
N GLN A 438 -0.23 -40.00 -7.96
CA GLN A 438 0.78 -41.06 -7.90
C GLN A 438 0.29 -42.26 -7.08
N VAL A 439 -0.38 -42.03 -5.94
CA VAL A 439 -1.02 -43.09 -5.15
C VAL A 439 -2.07 -43.82 -6.01
N GLU A 440 -3.00 -43.09 -6.64
CA GLU A 440 -4.04 -43.67 -7.50
C GLU A 440 -3.43 -44.53 -8.63
N SER A 441 -2.37 -44.05 -9.27
CA SER A 441 -1.64 -44.81 -10.30
C SER A 441 -0.97 -46.07 -9.73
N SER A 442 -0.34 -45.99 -8.57
CA SER A 442 0.31 -47.14 -7.93
C SER A 442 -0.68 -48.18 -7.42
N GLU A 443 -1.86 -47.77 -6.95
CA GLU A 443 -2.97 -48.66 -6.58
C GLU A 443 -3.46 -49.45 -7.81
N LEU A 444 -3.67 -48.77 -8.94
CA LEU A 444 -4.08 -49.40 -10.20
C LEU A 444 -3.03 -50.40 -10.71
N GLN A 445 -1.74 -50.04 -10.66
CA GLN A 445 -0.64 -50.92 -11.04
C GLN A 445 -0.58 -52.17 -10.15
N TYR A 446 -0.66 -51.99 -8.82
CA TYR A 446 -0.69 -53.10 -7.88
C TYR A 446 -1.86 -54.05 -8.16
N ALA A 447 -3.08 -53.52 -8.31
CA ALA A 447 -4.26 -54.32 -8.63
C ALA A 447 -4.11 -55.07 -9.96
N THR A 448 -3.51 -54.44 -10.97
CA THR A 448 -3.26 -55.04 -12.28
C THR A 448 -2.27 -56.19 -12.20
N ILE A 449 -1.13 -56.00 -11.52
CA ILE A 449 -0.10 -57.02 -11.36
C ILE A 449 -0.63 -58.22 -10.57
N VAL A 450 -1.39 -57.98 -9.50
CA VAL A 450 -2.03 -59.05 -8.72
C VAL A 450 -3.00 -59.86 -9.59
N LYS A 451 -3.79 -59.20 -10.44
CA LYS A 451 -4.71 -59.88 -11.36
C LYS A 451 -3.95 -60.70 -12.42
N GLN A 452 -2.99 -60.09 -13.10
CA GLN A 452 -2.17 -60.76 -14.12
C GLN A 452 -1.42 -61.97 -13.55
N GLY A 453 -0.86 -61.82 -12.34
CA GLY A 453 -0.20 -62.91 -11.64
C GLY A 453 -1.13 -64.09 -11.33
N LYS A 454 -2.35 -63.82 -10.86
CA LYS A 454 -3.38 -64.87 -10.64
C LYS A 454 -3.75 -65.57 -11.94
N ASP A 455 -3.97 -64.82 -13.02
CA ASP A 455 -4.32 -65.37 -14.33
C ASP A 455 -3.18 -66.22 -14.92
N ALA A 456 -1.93 -65.77 -14.77
CA ALA A 456 -0.73 -66.49 -15.22
C ALA A 456 -0.52 -67.79 -14.42
N ILE A 457 -0.64 -67.75 -13.10
CA ILE A 457 -0.56 -68.95 -12.24
C ILE A 457 -1.69 -69.93 -12.60
N SER A 458 -2.92 -69.46 -12.78
CA SER A 458 -4.05 -70.32 -13.18
C SER A 458 -3.79 -71.00 -14.53
N THR A 459 -3.26 -70.25 -15.50
CA THR A 459 -2.93 -70.77 -16.83
C THR A 459 -1.82 -71.81 -16.77
N ALA A 460 -0.73 -71.53 -16.04
CA ALA A 460 0.37 -72.46 -15.84
C ALA A 460 -0.08 -73.72 -15.06
N SER A 461 -0.95 -73.59 -14.06
CA SER A 461 -1.53 -74.74 -13.35
C SER A 461 -2.36 -75.63 -14.29
N LYS A 462 -3.19 -75.04 -15.15
CA LYS A 462 -3.93 -75.83 -16.17
C LYS A 462 -3.00 -76.57 -17.11
N GLN A 463 -1.86 -75.99 -17.49
CA GLN A 463 -0.86 -76.66 -18.33
C GLN A 463 -0.23 -77.85 -17.60
N VAL A 464 0.09 -77.72 -16.31
CA VAL A 464 0.54 -78.84 -15.47
C VAL A 464 -0.52 -79.95 -15.42
N ASP A 465 -1.79 -79.59 -15.19
CA ASP A 465 -2.89 -80.56 -15.13
C ASP A 465 -3.06 -81.31 -16.46
N ILE A 466 -2.98 -80.60 -17.60
CA ILE A 466 -3.03 -81.19 -18.94
C ILE A 466 -1.84 -82.13 -19.17
N ALA A 467 -0.61 -81.70 -18.84
CA ALA A 467 0.59 -82.51 -18.99
C ALA A 467 0.52 -83.78 -18.12
N ARG A 468 0.01 -83.65 -16.89
CA ARG A 468 -0.19 -84.77 -15.97
C ARG A 468 -1.24 -85.75 -16.47
N ALA A 469 -2.40 -85.26 -16.90
CA ALA A 469 -3.45 -86.09 -17.49
C ALA A 469 -2.97 -86.82 -18.75
N THR A 470 -2.14 -86.17 -19.56
CA THR A 470 -1.51 -86.78 -20.76
C THR A 470 -0.54 -87.90 -20.37
N LEU A 471 0.28 -87.68 -19.34
CA LEU A 471 1.18 -88.70 -18.81
C LEU A 471 0.41 -89.90 -18.22
N ASP A 472 -0.61 -89.64 -17.40
CA ASP A 472 -1.44 -90.67 -16.76
C ASP A 472 -2.17 -91.51 -17.82
N ALA A 473 -2.68 -90.88 -18.89
CA ALA A 473 -3.28 -91.57 -20.02
C ALA A 473 -2.27 -92.48 -20.74
N LYS A 474 -1.03 -92.02 -20.97
CA LYS A 474 0.02 -92.85 -21.58
C LYS A 474 0.45 -94.03 -20.70
N LYS A 475 0.63 -93.81 -19.38
CA LYS A 475 0.97 -94.86 -18.41
C LYS A 475 -0.12 -95.93 -18.30
N LYS A 476 -1.39 -95.51 -18.29
CA LYS A 476 -2.54 -96.43 -18.26
C LYS A 476 -2.62 -97.30 -19.52
N ARG A 477 -2.26 -96.76 -20.70
CA ARG A 477 -2.19 -97.51 -21.96
C ARG A 477 -1.07 -98.56 -21.96
N MET A 478 0.11 -98.22 -21.45
CA MET A 478 1.21 -99.18 -21.29
C MET A 478 0.83 -100.34 -20.36
N SER A 479 0.18 -100.04 -19.22
CA SER A 479 -0.28 -101.06 -18.26
C SER A 479 -1.37 -101.98 -18.82
N SER A 480 -2.23 -101.50 -19.75
CA SER A 480 -3.24 -102.35 -20.39
C SER A 480 -2.68 -103.29 -21.45
N GLU A 481 -1.49 -103.01 -21.97
CA GLU A 481 -0.81 -103.83 -22.98
C GLU A 481 0.12 -104.88 -22.35
N GLU A 482 0.72 -104.61 -21.18
CA GLU A 482 1.41 -105.62 -20.36
C GLU A 482 0.47 -106.69 -19.77
N LEU A 483 -0.84 -106.44 -19.75
CA LEU A 483 -1.90 -107.37 -19.31
C LEU A 483 -2.61 -108.09 -20.47
N ALA A 484 -2.21 -107.83 -21.73
CA ALA A 484 -2.70 -108.57 -22.88
C ALA A 484 -1.79 -109.80 -23.12
N PRO A 485 -2.33 -111.03 -23.10
CA PRO A 485 -1.54 -112.28 -23.18
C PRO A 485 -0.84 -112.51 -24.52
#